data_AF-A0ABD1L969-F1
#
_entry.id   AF-A0ABD1L969-F1
#
_cell.length_a   1.000
_cell.length_b   1.000
_cell.length_c   1.000
_cell.angle_alpha   90.00
_cell.angle_beta   90.00
_cell.angle_gamma   90.00
#
_symmetry.space_group_name_H-M   'P 1'
#
loop_
_entity.id
_entity.type
_entity.pdbx_description
1 polymer ?
#
loop_
_entity_poly.entity_id
_entity_poly.type
_entity_poly.pdbx_seq_one_letter_code
_entity_poly.pdbx_strand_id
1 'polypeptide(L)'
;MVSSPSDIIKDRENFKNTNLSEWIIKVDSELKLMYDVFYTKAFANYGISGLTSRFISLTTTINVLVFYAKLSVKREYQDLDHIITYLLLIGSLLAEIFALLLVVSSEWTCMYITLNVVGIFRWFLSFVSLFRFLCVFISDDVVQLLYNPPQYITRNEVFPADQFLMRQANFLNMISNKRLNIKGNFFLANKLEELTSVGEYCVSSNLRKVIFESLRDKSNEGTRSNPSSSLGYRNLLLGKNDPIFASVLELHRTIITWHIATDLFYYCDDDSSSELDERKNCKVMSDYMFYLLVKQRQMLPVGAGLITLRDTVIEAKDNIAVPQDNLAEVSRKLFKYGTTKTIHEVSEMENTSVLFHACAVAKLLIDRKLTWKFVEDLWIEVMNYASAQCRVDRHAHQLREGPEFLSHVWLLQAHLGLLEQFQIIPRQASV
;
A
#
# COMPACT_ATOMS: atom_id res chain seq x y z
N MET A 1 -17.49 13.63 2.99
CA MET A 1 -17.08 15.04 3.02
C MET A 1 -17.28 15.50 4.46
N VAL A 2 -16.20 15.67 5.22
CA VAL A 2 -16.27 15.92 6.68
C VAL A 2 -16.60 17.39 6.91
N SER A 3 -17.71 17.66 7.58
CA SER A 3 -18.37 18.97 7.65
C SER A 3 -18.05 19.81 8.90
N SER A 4 -17.35 19.27 9.90
CA SER A 4 -16.99 20.01 11.13
C SER A 4 -15.83 19.34 11.90
N PRO A 5 -14.99 20.10 12.64
CA PRO A 5 -14.02 19.54 13.59
C PRO A 5 -14.64 18.62 14.66
N SER A 6 -15.91 18.82 15.02
CA SER A 6 -16.66 17.93 15.92
C SER A 6 -16.90 16.56 15.30
N ASP A 7 -17.10 16.50 13.98
CA ASP A 7 -17.32 15.24 13.25
C ASP A 7 -16.04 14.41 13.24
N ILE A 8 -14.86 15.06 13.16
CA ILE A 8 -13.55 14.40 13.23
C ILE A 8 -13.31 13.78 14.60
N ILE A 9 -13.66 14.47 15.68
CA ILE A 9 -13.48 13.95 17.05
C ILE A 9 -14.44 12.78 17.30
N LYS A 10 -15.71 12.91 16.88
CA LYS A 10 -16.70 11.84 16.99
C LYS A 10 -16.32 10.61 16.15
N ASP A 11 -15.82 10.82 14.94
CA ASP A 11 -15.29 9.76 14.10
C ASP A 11 -14.10 9.09 14.79
N ARG A 12 -13.15 9.86 15.35
CA ARG A 12 -12.00 9.33 16.10
C ARG A 12 -12.40 8.47 17.29
N GLU A 13 -13.40 8.88 18.07
CA GLU A 13 -13.88 8.07 19.20
C GLU A 13 -14.58 6.79 18.74
N ASN A 14 -15.41 6.87 17.69
CA ASN A 14 -15.96 5.66 17.05
C ASN A 14 -14.84 4.75 16.53
N PHE A 15 -13.77 5.33 15.96
CA PHE A 15 -12.63 4.62 15.40
C PHE A 15 -11.84 3.82 16.44
N LYS A 16 -11.72 4.32 17.68
CA LYS A 16 -11.04 3.59 18.77
C LYS A 16 -11.79 2.33 19.20
N ASN A 17 -13.11 2.33 19.11
CA ASN A 17 -13.98 1.26 19.59
C ASN A 17 -14.36 0.22 18.52
N THR A 18 -13.90 0.39 17.27
CA THR A 18 -14.27 -0.47 16.13
C THR A 18 -13.40 -1.73 16.04
N ASN A 19 -13.97 -2.84 15.55
CA ASN A 19 -13.27 -4.11 15.33
C ASN A 19 -12.23 -4.03 14.20
N LEU A 20 -11.17 -4.85 14.27
CA LEU A 20 -10.08 -4.87 13.30
C LEU A 20 -10.54 -5.18 11.86
N SER A 21 -11.47 -6.13 11.69
CA SER A 21 -12.01 -6.54 10.38
C SER A 21 -12.79 -5.43 9.69
N GLU A 22 -13.65 -4.73 10.43
CA GLU A 22 -14.40 -3.58 9.92
C GLU A 22 -13.47 -2.44 9.49
N TRP A 23 -12.37 -2.27 10.22
CA TRP A 23 -11.34 -1.28 9.93
C TRP A 23 -10.61 -1.55 8.62
N ILE A 24 -10.20 -2.80 8.42
CA ILE A 24 -9.55 -3.28 7.19
C ILE A 24 -10.42 -2.96 5.98
N ILE A 25 -11.72 -3.28 6.05
CA ILE A 25 -12.67 -3.02 4.98
C ILE A 25 -12.84 -1.52 4.74
N LYS A 26 -12.90 -0.72 5.81
CA LYS A 26 -13.06 0.73 5.71
C LYS A 26 -11.86 1.39 5.01
N VAL A 27 -10.63 1.07 5.42
CA VAL A 27 -9.41 1.62 4.80
C VAL A 27 -9.31 1.25 3.33
N ASP A 28 -9.54 -0.02 3.01
CA ASP A 28 -9.49 -0.50 1.63
C ASP A 28 -10.53 0.23 0.78
N SER A 29 -11.76 0.36 1.29
CA SER A 29 -12.83 1.11 0.61
C SER A 29 -12.46 2.59 0.40
N GLU A 30 -11.78 3.23 1.36
CA GLU A 30 -11.35 4.62 1.27
C GLU A 30 -10.18 4.80 0.29
N LEU A 31 -9.22 3.87 0.22
CA LEU A 31 -8.14 3.93 -0.78
C LEU A 31 -8.68 3.72 -2.20
N LYS A 32 -9.64 2.81 -2.36
CA LYS A 32 -10.36 2.62 -3.62
C LYS A 32 -11.15 3.87 -4.01
N LEU A 33 -11.79 4.51 -3.04
CA LEU A 33 -12.48 5.79 -3.19
C LEU A 33 -11.50 6.90 -3.63
N MET A 34 -10.33 7.00 -3.01
CA MET A 34 -9.28 7.94 -3.40
C MET A 34 -8.79 7.69 -4.83
N TYR A 35 -8.60 6.43 -5.21
CA TYR A 35 -8.25 6.07 -6.58
C TYR A 35 -9.30 6.56 -7.59
N ASP A 36 -10.57 6.32 -7.30
CA ASP A 36 -11.67 6.77 -8.14
C ASP A 36 -11.72 8.30 -8.29
N VAL A 37 -11.44 9.03 -7.22
CA VAL A 37 -11.42 10.49 -7.25
C VAL A 37 -10.25 11.02 -8.09
N PHE A 38 -9.05 10.43 -7.95
CA PHE A 38 -7.84 10.96 -8.59
C PHE A 38 -7.63 10.49 -10.02
N TYR A 39 -8.03 9.27 -10.37
CA TYR A 39 -7.64 8.63 -11.63
C TYR A 39 -8.79 8.19 -12.50
N THR A 40 -10.00 8.12 -11.95
CA THR A 40 -11.16 7.79 -12.77
C THR A 40 -12.04 9.02 -12.96
N LYS A 41 -12.77 9.07 -14.07
CA LYS A 41 -13.82 10.09 -14.27
C LYS A 41 -15.06 9.76 -13.41
N ALA A 42 -14.92 8.95 -12.35
CA ALA A 42 -16.01 8.50 -11.51
C ALA A 42 -16.79 9.70 -10.98
N PHE A 43 -16.15 10.73 -10.43
CA PHE A 43 -16.88 11.86 -9.90
C PHE A 43 -17.61 12.69 -10.99
N ALA A 44 -17.04 12.77 -12.20
CA ALA A 44 -17.68 13.44 -13.33
C ALA A 44 -18.85 12.63 -13.92
N ASN A 45 -18.79 11.30 -13.86
CA ASN A 45 -19.82 10.39 -14.39
C ASN A 45 -20.92 10.07 -13.37
N TYR A 46 -20.55 9.88 -12.09
CA TYR A 46 -21.43 9.50 -10.98
C TYR A 46 -21.86 10.70 -10.12
N GLY A 47 -21.25 11.87 -10.31
CA GLY A 47 -21.69 13.11 -9.65
C GLY A 47 -22.99 13.66 -10.24
N ILE A 48 -23.55 14.69 -9.58
CA ILE A 48 -24.83 15.32 -9.96
C ILE A 48 -24.79 15.84 -11.41
N SER A 49 -23.68 16.40 -11.86
CA SER A 49 -23.49 16.87 -13.24
C SER A 49 -23.50 15.72 -14.26
N GLY A 50 -22.86 14.60 -13.94
CA GLY A 50 -22.89 13.38 -14.76
C GLY A 50 -24.30 12.80 -14.85
N LEU A 51 -24.97 12.68 -13.71
CA LEU A 51 -26.33 12.15 -13.63
C LEU A 51 -27.32 13.03 -14.40
N THR A 52 -27.25 14.36 -14.25
CA THR A 52 -28.09 15.30 -15.01
C THR A 52 -27.81 15.24 -16.51
N SER A 53 -26.54 15.16 -16.93
CA SER A 53 -26.18 14.96 -18.33
C SER A 53 -26.74 13.65 -18.91
N ARG A 54 -26.75 12.56 -18.13
CA ARG A 54 -27.30 11.28 -18.56
C ARG A 54 -28.83 11.31 -18.67
N PHE A 55 -29.52 11.99 -17.75
CA PHE A 55 -30.96 12.21 -17.86
C PHE A 55 -31.32 13.09 -19.08
N ILE A 56 -30.53 14.12 -19.36
CA ILE A 56 -30.70 14.95 -20.57
C ILE A 56 -30.52 14.07 -21.81
N SER A 57 -29.46 13.26 -21.88
CA SER A 57 -29.22 12.33 -23.00
C SER A 57 -30.40 11.38 -23.20
N LEU A 58 -30.86 10.71 -22.13
CA LEU A 58 -31.98 9.77 -22.18
C LEU A 58 -33.28 10.43 -22.64
N THR A 59 -33.59 11.62 -22.13
CA THR A 59 -34.79 12.36 -22.57
C THR A 59 -34.67 12.80 -24.03
N THR A 60 -33.47 13.20 -24.48
CA THR A 60 -33.25 13.52 -25.91
C THR A 60 -33.41 12.29 -26.80
N THR A 61 -32.85 11.13 -26.44
CA THR A 61 -32.98 9.87 -27.20
C THR A 61 -34.43 9.42 -27.30
N ILE A 62 -35.21 9.49 -26.20
CA ILE A 62 -36.64 9.18 -26.21
C ILE A 62 -37.40 10.15 -27.13
N ASN A 63 -37.11 11.45 -27.05
CA ASN A 63 -37.75 12.44 -27.91
C ASN A 63 -37.45 12.20 -29.40
N VAL A 64 -36.19 11.88 -29.74
CA VAL A 64 -35.80 11.53 -31.11
C VAL A 64 -36.54 10.28 -31.58
N LEU A 65 -36.63 9.24 -30.74
CA LEU A 65 -37.36 8.00 -31.07
C LEU A 65 -38.85 8.26 -31.33
N VAL A 66 -39.51 9.04 -30.46
CA VAL A 66 -40.93 9.38 -30.63
C VAL A 66 -41.16 10.24 -31.87
N PHE A 67 -40.29 11.22 -32.11
CA PHE A 67 -40.39 12.11 -33.27
C PHE A 67 -40.16 11.34 -34.58
N TYR A 68 -39.15 10.48 -34.62
CA TYR A 68 -38.88 9.61 -35.75
C TYR A 68 -40.06 8.67 -36.02
N ALA A 69 -40.63 8.03 -34.99
CA ALA A 69 -41.81 7.18 -35.13
C ALA A 69 -43.03 7.92 -35.68
N LYS A 70 -43.24 9.18 -35.29
CA LYS A 70 -44.34 10.01 -35.83
C LYS A 70 -44.10 10.42 -37.30
N LEU A 71 -42.86 10.68 -37.69
CA LEU A 71 -42.51 11.09 -39.05
C LEU A 71 -42.43 9.92 -40.03
N SER A 72 -41.93 8.76 -39.59
CA SER A 72 -41.78 7.57 -40.45
C SER A 72 -43.14 7.03 -40.92
N VAL A 73 -44.20 7.17 -40.11
CA VAL A 73 -45.57 6.79 -40.49
C VAL A 73 -46.09 7.60 -41.69
N LYS A 74 -45.55 8.80 -41.95
CA LYS A 74 -46.01 9.69 -43.02
C LYS A 74 -45.21 9.59 -44.32
N ARG A 75 -44.14 8.78 -44.39
CA ARG A 75 -43.23 8.76 -45.54
C ARG A 75 -42.98 7.33 -46.03
N GLU A 76 -43.23 7.08 -47.31
CA GLU A 76 -42.88 5.85 -48.04
C GLU A 76 -41.37 5.85 -48.38
N TYR A 77 -40.50 5.60 -47.40
CA TYR A 77 -39.05 5.43 -47.63
C TYR A 77 -38.64 3.95 -47.51
N GLN A 78 -37.47 3.61 -48.06
CA GLN A 78 -36.94 2.23 -48.13
C GLN A 78 -36.95 1.53 -46.76
N ASP A 79 -37.63 0.38 -46.68
CA ASP A 79 -37.87 -0.37 -45.43
C ASP A 79 -36.58 -0.69 -44.64
N LEU A 80 -35.45 -0.87 -45.33
CA LEU A 80 -34.15 -1.17 -44.73
C LEU A 80 -33.61 -0.03 -43.86
N ASP A 81 -33.74 1.23 -44.31
CA ASP A 81 -33.24 2.39 -43.56
C ASP A 81 -34.05 2.63 -42.27
N HIS A 82 -35.36 2.31 -42.32
CA HIS A 82 -36.21 2.33 -41.14
C HIS A 82 -35.77 1.28 -40.11
N ILE A 83 -35.53 0.04 -40.54
CA ILE A 83 -35.06 -1.04 -39.67
C ILE A 83 -33.73 -0.66 -39.01
N ILE A 84 -32.76 -0.17 -39.77
CA ILE A 84 -31.44 0.23 -39.25
C ILE A 84 -31.58 1.36 -38.22
N THR A 85 -32.39 2.39 -38.52
CA THR A 85 -32.56 3.54 -37.61
C THR A 85 -33.25 3.13 -36.31
N TYR A 86 -34.28 2.27 -36.37
CA TYR A 86 -34.92 1.75 -35.17
C TYR A 86 -33.97 0.90 -34.33
N LEU A 87 -33.17 0.04 -34.96
CA LEU A 87 -32.15 -0.76 -34.26
C LEU A 87 -31.14 0.14 -33.54
N LEU A 88 -30.65 1.20 -34.18
CA LEU A 88 -29.71 2.16 -33.58
C LEU A 88 -30.34 2.92 -32.40
N LEU A 89 -31.58 3.40 -32.55
CA LEU A 89 -32.26 4.15 -31.48
C LEU A 89 -32.60 3.28 -30.28
N ILE A 90 -33.08 2.05 -30.51
CA ILE A 90 -33.34 1.08 -29.43
C ILE A 90 -32.03 0.69 -28.75
N GLY A 91 -30.97 0.41 -29.52
CA GLY A 91 -29.64 0.12 -28.97
C GLY A 91 -29.09 1.25 -28.12
N SER A 92 -29.20 2.50 -28.59
CA SER A 92 -28.81 3.70 -27.83
C SER A 92 -29.61 3.84 -26.53
N LEU A 93 -30.92 3.62 -26.57
CA LEU A 93 -31.77 3.67 -25.39
C LEU A 93 -31.39 2.59 -24.36
N LEU A 94 -31.15 1.35 -24.81
CA LEU A 94 -30.70 0.27 -23.95
C LEU A 94 -29.33 0.57 -23.32
N ALA A 95 -28.39 1.11 -24.09
CA ALA A 95 -27.08 1.51 -23.58
C ALA A 95 -27.16 2.64 -22.54
N GLU A 96 -28.04 3.62 -22.73
CA GLU A 96 -28.27 4.71 -21.77
C GLU A 96 -28.93 4.22 -20.48
N ILE A 97 -29.93 3.33 -20.59
CA ILE A 97 -30.56 2.70 -19.43
C ILE A 97 -29.52 1.88 -18.65
N PHE A 98 -28.69 1.09 -19.35
CA PHE A 98 -27.63 0.32 -18.71
C PHE A 98 -26.61 1.21 -17.99
N ALA A 99 -26.18 2.32 -18.61
CA ALA A 99 -25.27 3.28 -18.00
C ALA A 99 -25.87 3.93 -16.74
N LEU A 100 -27.15 4.29 -16.76
CA LEU A 100 -27.86 4.83 -15.58
C LEU A 100 -27.96 3.80 -14.45
N LEU A 101 -28.24 2.54 -14.80
CA LEU A 101 -28.31 1.47 -13.80
C LEU A 101 -26.94 1.24 -13.13
N LEU A 102 -25.85 1.24 -13.90
CA LEU A 102 -24.48 1.16 -13.34
C LEU A 102 -24.16 2.30 -12.37
N VAL A 103 -24.56 3.53 -12.73
CA VAL A 103 -24.37 4.73 -11.89
C VAL A 103 -25.17 4.60 -10.59
N VAL A 104 -26.42 4.16 -10.68
CA VAL A 104 -27.29 3.95 -9.53
C VAL A 104 -26.79 2.82 -8.63
N SER A 105 -26.22 1.75 -9.20
CA SER A 105 -25.66 0.63 -8.45
C SER A 105 -24.26 0.87 -7.88
N SER A 106 -23.62 1.99 -8.23
CA SER A 106 -22.29 2.32 -7.76
C SER A 106 -22.26 2.46 -6.23
N GLU A 107 -21.16 1.99 -5.63
CA GLU A 107 -20.91 2.06 -4.18
C GLU A 107 -21.04 3.50 -3.66
N TRP A 108 -20.67 4.46 -4.48
CA TRP A 108 -20.81 5.89 -4.27
C TRP A 108 -22.26 6.35 -4.08
N THR A 109 -23.18 5.94 -4.98
CA THR A 109 -24.59 6.32 -4.94
C THR A 109 -25.30 5.65 -3.76
N CYS A 110 -24.95 4.40 -3.47
CA CYS A 110 -25.47 3.67 -2.32
C CYS A 110 -25.06 4.34 -0.99
N MET A 111 -23.78 4.71 -0.83
CA MET A 111 -23.29 5.41 0.36
C MET A 111 -23.97 6.77 0.55
N TYR A 112 -24.10 7.56 -0.52
CA TYR A 112 -24.76 8.87 -0.47
C TYR A 112 -26.24 8.77 -0.07
N ILE A 113 -26.98 7.82 -0.64
CA ILE A 113 -28.40 7.61 -0.33
C ILE A 113 -28.59 7.10 1.10
N THR A 114 -27.69 6.21 1.56
CA THR A 114 -27.74 5.66 2.92
C THR A 114 -27.47 6.74 3.98
N LEU A 115 -26.62 7.73 3.68
CA LEU A 115 -26.30 8.83 4.60
C LEU A 115 -27.36 9.94 4.65
N ASN A 116 -28.03 10.25 3.54
CA ASN A 116 -28.88 11.45 3.43
C ASN A 116 -30.39 11.18 3.38
N VAL A 117 -30.87 9.96 3.15
CA VAL A 117 -32.30 9.72 2.90
C VAL A 117 -32.86 8.57 3.75
N VAL A 118 -33.44 8.93 4.90
CA VAL A 118 -34.13 7.99 5.79
C VAL A 118 -35.49 7.59 5.20
N GLY A 119 -35.69 6.28 5.00
CA GLY A 119 -37.00 5.62 5.03
C GLY A 119 -37.77 5.47 3.71
N ILE A 120 -37.75 6.45 2.79
CA ILE A 120 -38.67 6.44 1.64
C ILE A 120 -38.20 5.57 0.45
N PHE A 121 -36.89 5.29 0.35
CA PHE A 121 -36.30 4.57 -0.79
C PHE A 121 -35.88 3.13 -0.46
N ARG A 122 -36.54 2.48 0.49
CA ARG A 122 -36.22 1.08 0.87
C ARG A 122 -36.39 0.10 -0.31
N TRP A 123 -37.41 0.33 -1.14
CA TRP A 123 -37.62 -0.41 -2.40
C TRP A 123 -36.49 -0.18 -3.42
N PHE A 124 -35.92 1.02 -3.47
CA PHE A 124 -34.79 1.33 -4.34
C PHE A 124 -33.50 0.62 -3.90
N LEU A 125 -33.25 0.50 -2.58
CA LEU A 125 -32.13 -0.31 -2.08
C LEU A 125 -32.30 -1.81 -2.39
N SER A 126 -33.52 -2.34 -2.27
CA SER A 126 -33.84 -3.72 -2.69
C SER A 126 -33.67 -3.92 -4.20
N PHE A 127 -34.09 -2.94 -5.01
CA PHE A 127 -33.90 -2.94 -6.46
C PHE A 127 -32.42 -2.89 -6.85
N VAL A 128 -31.61 -2.05 -6.20
CA VAL A 128 -30.16 -1.98 -6.41
C VAL A 128 -29.47 -3.29 -6.05
N SER A 129 -29.86 -3.93 -4.95
CA SER A 129 -29.33 -5.24 -4.54
C SER A 129 -29.65 -6.34 -5.56
N LEU A 130 -30.91 -6.42 -6.01
CA LEU A 130 -31.33 -7.35 -7.06
C LEU A 130 -30.62 -7.10 -8.39
N PHE A 131 -30.48 -5.82 -8.78
CA PHE A 131 -29.76 -5.44 -9.98
C PHE A 131 -28.26 -5.76 -9.89
N ARG A 132 -27.64 -5.57 -8.72
CA ARG A 132 -26.24 -5.94 -8.48
C ARG A 132 -26.05 -7.46 -8.55
N PHE A 133 -27.01 -8.24 -8.02
CA PHE A 133 -27.03 -9.70 -8.14
C PHE A 133 -27.20 -10.15 -9.61
N LEU A 134 -28.13 -9.54 -10.36
CA LEU A 134 -28.30 -9.76 -11.80
C LEU A 134 -27.07 -9.36 -12.61
N CYS A 135 -26.41 -8.25 -12.27
CA CYS A 135 -25.18 -7.81 -12.90
C CYS A 135 -24.03 -8.79 -12.63
N VAL A 136 -23.88 -9.31 -11.42
CA VAL A 136 -22.90 -10.36 -11.12
C VAL A 136 -23.17 -11.61 -11.96
N PHE A 137 -24.45 -11.96 -12.16
CA PHE A 137 -24.86 -13.10 -13.00
C PHE A 137 -24.64 -12.88 -14.51
N ILE A 138 -24.74 -11.63 -14.99
CA ILE A 138 -24.51 -11.25 -16.39
C ILE A 138 -23.00 -10.93 -16.63
N SER A 139 -22.27 -10.58 -15.57
CA SER A 139 -20.91 -10.07 -15.60
C SER A 139 -19.88 -11.10 -16.01
N ASP A 140 -19.97 -12.35 -15.55
CA ASP A 140 -18.92 -13.33 -15.84
C ASP A 140 -18.71 -13.55 -17.35
N ASP A 141 -19.80 -13.51 -18.15
CA ASP A 141 -19.70 -13.69 -19.61
C ASP A 141 -19.62 -12.37 -20.39
N VAL A 142 -20.27 -11.30 -19.94
CA VAL A 142 -20.38 -10.04 -20.72
C VAL A 142 -19.28 -9.03 -20.37
N VAL A 143 -18.79 -9.01 -19.13
CA VAL A 143 -17.68 -8.11 -18.73
C VAL A 143 -16.38 -8.55 -19.39
N GLN A 144 -16.13 -9.85 -19.57
CA GLN A 144 -14.97 -10.34 -20.34
C GLN A 144 -15.01 -9.96 -21.83
N LEU A 145 -16.19 -9.73 -22.41
CA LEU A 145 -16.36 -9.48 -23.85
C LEU A 145 -16.40 -7.98 -24.21
N LEU A 146 -17.00 -7.13 -23.36
CA LEU A 146 -17.19 -5.69 -23.61
C LEU A 146 -16.17 -4.80 -22.91
N TYR A 147 -15.63 -5.26 -21.78
CA TYR A 147 -14.48 -4.66 -21.12
C TYR A 147 -13.32 -5.64 -21.35
N ASN A 148 -12.48 -5.38 -22.35
CA ASN A 148 -11.06 -5.57 -22.10
C ASN A 148 -10.68 -4.38 -21.21
N PRO A 149 -10.76 -4.46 -19.86
CA PRO A 149 -10.15 -3.41 -19.08
C PRO A 149 -8.68 -3.36 -19.52
N PRO A 150 -8.04 -2.17 -19.55
CA PRO A 150 -6.59 -2.13 -19.66
C PRO A 150 -6.04 -3.13 -18.62
N GLN A 151 -5.02 -3.89 -19.01
CA GLN A 151 -4.40 -5.05 -18.33
C GLN A 151 -4.00 -4.85 -16.85
N TYR A 152 -4.38 -3.74 -16.23
CA TYR A 152 -4.25 -3.41 -14.83
C TYR A 152 -5.36 -3.98 -13.93
N ILE A 153 -6.61 -4.11 -14.40
CA ILE A 153 -7.69 -4.62 -13.53
C ILE A 153 -7.61 -6.15 -13.38
N THR A 154 -7.11 -6.86 -14.40
CA THR A 154 -6.97 -8.33 -14.38
C THR A 154 -5.73 -8.84 -13.65
N ARG A 155 -4.82 -7.97 -13.19
CA ARG A 155 -3.71 -8.42 -12.32
C ARG A 155 -4.14 -8.62 -10.87
N ASN A 156 -5.28 -8.04 -10.50
CA ASN A 156 -6.06 -8.50 -9.36
C ASN A 156 -7.00 -9.57 -9.88
N GLU A 157 -6.49 -10.79 -10.02
CA GLU A 157 -7.36 -11.96 -9.89
C GLU A 157 -8.25 -11.78 -8.66
N VAL A 158 -9.38 -12.46 -8.64
CA VAL A 158 -10.39 -12.52 -7.59
C VAL A 158 -9.75 -12.81 -6.22
N PHE A 159 -9.12 -11.81 -5.62
CA PHE A 159 -8.60 -11.84 -4.28
C PHE A 159 -9.70 -11.24 -3.41
N PRO A 160 -10.19 -11.98 -2.40
CA PRO A 160 -11.18 -11.45 -1.50
C PRO A 160 -10.65 -10.15 -0.89
N ALA A 161 -11.56 -9.19 -0.63
CA ALA A 161 -11.28 -7.83 -0.15
C ALA A 161 -10.56 -7.78 1.24
N ASP A 162 -10.05 -8.91 1.71
CA ASP A 162 -9.39 -9.14 2.98
C ASP A 162 -7.89 -9.50 2.83
N GLN A 163 -7.33 -9.61 1.62
CA GLN A 163 -5.91 -9.96 1.42
C GLN A 163 -5.05 -8.76 1.07
N PHE A 164 -4.25 -8.30 2.04
CA PHE A 164 -3.21 -7.31 1.80
C PHE A 164 -1.95 -7.99 1.28
N LEU A 165 -1.35 -7.43 0.22
CA LEU A 165 -0.12 -7.93 -0.36
C LEU A 165 1.06 -7.02 0.00
N MET A 166 2.15 -7.63 0.43
CA MET A 166 3.46 -6.99 0.55
C MET A 166 4.38 -7.56 -0.51
N ARG A 167 4.90 -6.68 -1.37
CA ARG A 167 5.96 -7.05 -2.30
C ARG A 167 7.29 -7.16 -1.56
N GLN A 168 8.05 -8.20 -1.86
CA GLN A 168 9.24 -8.56 -1.12
C GLN A 168 10.48 -8.53 -2.00
N ALA A 169 11.58 -8.02 -1.44
CA ALA A 169 12.89 -8.10 -2.02
C ALA A 169 13.88 -8.51 -0.94
N ASN A 170 14.92 -9.23 -1.32
CA ASN A 170 15.89 -9.76 -0.37
C ASN A 170 17.33 -9.44 -0.77
N PHE A 171 18.12 -8.92 0.18
CA PHE A 171 19.51 -8.54 -0.05
C PHE A 171 20.41 -9.74 -0.38
N LEU A 172 20.24 -10.88 0.30
CA LEU A 172 21.03 -12.08 0.02
C LEU A 172 20.73 -12.64 -1.39
N ASN A 173 19.47 -12.64 -1.81
CA ASN A 173 19.12 -12.98 -3.20
C ASN A 173 19.75 -12.02 -4.20
N MET A 174 19.78 -10.72 -3.87
CA MET A 174 20.40 -9.70 -4.71
C MET A 174 21.90 -9.99 -4.86
N ILE A 175 22.67 -10.11 -3.78
CA ILE A 175 24.13 -10.35 -3.89
C ILE A 175 24.48 -11.71 -4.53
N SER A 176 23.64 -12.74 -4.37
CA SER A 176 23.82 -14.03 -5.05
C SER A 176 23.50 -13.98 -6.55
N ASN A 177 22.86 -12.92 -7.06
CA ASN A 177 22.50 -12.82 -8.47
C ASN A 177 23.75 -12.75 -9.37
N LYS A 178 23.89 -13.77 -10.22
CA LYS A 178 25.00 -13.92 -11.19
C LYS A 178 25.01 -12.83 -12.27
N ARG A 179 23.88 -12.15 -12.52
CA ARG A 179 23.76 -11.07 -13.54
C ARG A 179 24.22 -9.70 -13.03
N LEU A 180 24.39 -9.52 -11.72
CA LEU A 180 24.91 -8.28 -11.14
C LEU A 180 26.42 -8.19 -11.37
N ASN A 181 26.80 -7.57 -12.49
CA ASN A 181 28.19 -7.15 -12.74
C ASN A 181 28.41 -5.73 -12.20
N ILE A 182 29.28 -5.63 -11.21
CA ILE A 182 29.60 -4.42 -10.45
C ILE A 182 30.78 -3.65 -11.07
N LYS A 183 31.70 -4.33 -11.77
CA LYS A 183 32.94 -3.72 -12.26
C LYS A 183 32.65 -2.68 -13.34
N GLY A 184 33.02 -1.43 -13.07
CA GLY A 184 33.04 -0.32 -14.03
C GLY A 184 31.68 0.33 -14.35
N ASN A 185 30.60 0.00 -13.63
CA ASN A 185 29.26 0.44 -14.02
C ASN A 185 28.80 1.69 -13.25
N PHE A 186 28.77 2.84 -13.92
CA PHE A 186 28.32 4.12 -13.35
C PHE A 186 26.82 4.11 -12.98
N PHE A 187 26.00 3.34 -13.71
CA PHE A 187 24.54 3.25 -13.53
C PHE A 187 24.07 2.11 -12.62
N LEU A 188 24.92 1.70 -11.67
CA LEU A 188 24.65 0.55 -10.79
C LEU A 188 23.31 0.65 -10.06
N ALA A 189 22.88 1.84 -9.68
CA ALA A 189 21.60 2.09 -9.03
C ALA A 189 20.37 1.62 -9.86
N ASN A 190 20.31 1.96 -11.15
CA ASN A 190 19.19 1.53 -12.02
C ASN A 190 19.22 0.01 -12.25
N LYS A 191 20.43 -0.56 -12.31
CA LYS A 191 20.63 -2.00 -12.52
C LYS A 191 20.29 -2.82 -11.27
N LEU A 192 20.49 -2.27 -10.07
CA LEU A 192 20.03 -2.89 -8.81
C LEU A 192 18.51 -3.00 -8.83
N GLU A 193 17.82 -1.93 -9.19
CA GLU A 193 16.37 -1.95 -9.32
C GLU A 193 15.91 -3.04 -10.31
N GLU A 194 16.46 -3.09 -11.52
CA GLU A 194 16.06 -4.08 -12.54
C GLU A 194 16.30 -5.54 -12.11
N LEU A 195 17.41 -5.82 -11.42
CA LEU A 195 17.85 -7.19 -11.12
C LEU A 195 17.32 -7.76 -9.80
N THR A 196 16.66 -6.95 -8.98
CA THR A 196 16.03 -7.41 -7.75
C THR A 196 14.75 -8.19 -8.08
N SER A 197 14.77 -9.49 -7.76
CA SER A 197 13.58 -10.34 -7.82
C SER A 197 12.54 -9.82 -6.83
N VAL A 198 11.32 -9.58 -7.30
CA VAL A 198 10.19 -9.18 -6.47
C VAL A 198 9.28 -10.38 -6.28
N GLY A 199 9.10 -10.79 -5.03
CA GLY A 199 8.06 -11.74 -4.64
C GLY A 199 6.81 -11.01 -4.15
N GLU A 200 5.69 -11.70 -4.06
CA GLU A 200 4.47 -11.19 -3.43
C GLU A 200 4.11 -12.08 -2.24
N TYR A 201 3.73 -11.46 -1.12
CA TYR A 201 3.41 -12.16 0.11
C TYR A 201 2.10 -11.63 0.69
N CYS A 202 1.19 -12.56 1.01
CA CYS A 202 -0.06 -12.23 1.68
C CYS A 202 0.20 -11.97 3.17
N VAL A 203 -0.15 -10.79 3.66
CA VAL A 203 0.05 -10.41 5.06
C VAL A 203 -0.81 -11.30 5.96
N SER A 204 -0.17 -11.99 6.90
CA SER A 204 -0.85 -12.88 7.85
C SER A 204 -1.85 -12.09 8.72
N SER A 205 -2.91 -12.74 9.19
CA SER A 205 -3.86 -12.13 10.13
C SER A 205 -3.16 -11.67 11.42
N ASN A 206 -2.16 -12.43 11.89
CA ASN A 206 -1.38 -12.07 13.07
C ASN A 206 -0.57 -10.79 12.84
N LEU A 207 0.19 -10.68 11.75
CA LEU A 207 0.97 -9.47 11.44
C LEU A 207 0.08 -8.22 11.37
N ARG A 208 -1.09 -8.34 10.72
CA ARG A 208 -2.07 -7.25 10.68
C ARG A 208 -2.50 -6.88 12.09
N LYS A 209 -2.89 -7.87 12.90
CA LYS A 209 -3.31 -7.62 14.27
C LYS A 209 -2.24 -6.86 15.08
N VAL A 210 -0.98 -7.31 15.04
CA VAL A 210 0.12 -6.69 15.79
C VAL A 210 0.37 -5.23 15.35
N ILE A 211 0.38 -4.94 14.04
CA ILE A 211 0.57 -3.57 13.53
C ILE A 211 -0.57 -2.65 14.00
N PHE A 212 -1.81 -3.13 13.91
CA PHE A 212 -2.98 -2.34 14.28
C PHE A 212 -3.07 -2.12 15.79
N GLU A 213 -2.77 -3.14 16.60
CA GLU A 213 -2.71 -3.02 18.06
C GLU A 213 -1.63 -2.01 18.48
N SER A 214 -0.43 -2.09 17.91
CA SER A 214 0.64 -1.13 18.16
C SER A 214 0.22 0.32 17.87
N LEU A 215 -0.47 0.56 16.75
CA LEU A 215 -0.97 1.89 16.40
C LEU A 215 -2.11 2.36 17.32
N ARG A 216 -2.99 1.45 17.73
CA ARG A 216 -4.08 1.72 18.67
C ARG A 216 -3.53 2.11 20.04
N ASP A 217 -2.55 1.37 20.54
CA ASP A 217 -1.90 1.64 21.83
C ASP A 217 -1.24 3.02 21.82
N LYS A 218 -0.51 3.36 20.75
CA LYS A 218 0.05 4.71 20.58
C LYS A 218 -1.02 5.81 20.59
N SER A 219 -2.13 5.60 19.90
CA SER A 219 -3.25 6.55 19.90
C SER A 219 -3.87 6.74 21.29
N ASN A 220 -3.77 5.74 22.18
CA ASN A 220 -4.23 5.82 23.56
C ASN A 220 -3.22 6.50 24.47
N GLU A 221 -1.92 6.34 24.24
CA GLU A 221 -0.84 6.98 25.01
C GLU A 221 -0.68 8.49 24.75
N GLY A 222 -1.29 9.03 23.69
CA GLY A 222 -1.32 10.46 23.39
C GLY A 222 -0.08 11.00 22.65
N THR A 223 0.06 12.32 22.53
CA THR A 223 1.04 13.01 21.64
C THR A 223 2.53 12.72 21.92
N ARG A 224 2.88 11.98 22.98
CA ARG A 224 4.26 11.54 23.25
C ARG A 224 4.73 10.37 22.38
N SER A 225 3.80 9.69 21.68
CA SER A 225 4.05 8.52 20.84
C SER A 225 3.78 8.78 19.34
N ASN A 226 3.76 10.05 18.90
CA ASN A 226 3.50 10.42 17.51
C ASN A 226 4.45 9.66 16.56
N PRO A 227 3.96 8.78 15.66
CA PRO A 227 4.80 8.08 14.69
C PRO A 227 5.44 9.03 13.66
N SER A 228 4.89 10.24 13.54
CA SER A 228 5.46 11.33 12.74
C SER A 228 6.79 11.84 13.33
N SER A 229 6.98 11.75 14.64
CA SER A 229 8.23 12.14 15.29
C SER A 229 9.28 11.05 15.06
N SER A 230 10.50 11.41 14.68
CA SER A 230 11.61 10.45 14.51
C SER A 230 11.96 9.66 15.78
N LEU A 231 11.29 9.93 16.91
CA LEU A 231 11.59 9.42 18.23
C LEU A 231 11.30 7.92 18.39
N GLY A 232 10.32 7.32 17.69
CA GLY A 232 9.86 5.94 17.96
C GLY A 232 10.97 4.88 17.88
N TYR A 233 11.37 4.53 16.65
CA TYR A 233 12.47 3.57 16.44
C TYR A 233 13.80 4.07 17.03
N ARG A 234 14.07 5.38 17.01
CA ARG A 234 15.31 5.95 17.56
C ARG A 234 15.40 5.75 19.07
N ASN A 235 14.32 5.95 19.82
CA ASN A 235 14.29 5.72 21.27
C ASN A 235 14.43 4.24 21.60
N LEU A 236 13.79 3.36 20.82
CA LEU A 236 13.92 1.91 20.99
C LEU A 236 15.38 1.46 20.83
N LEU A 237 16.07 2.04 19.84
CA LEU A 237 17.48 1.82 19.56
C LEU A 237 18.41 2.43 20.63
N LEU A 238 18.19 3.70 21.00
CA LEU A 238 18.99 4.41 22.00
C LEU A 238 18.81 3.83 23.41
N GLY A 239 17.61 3.32 23.74
CA GLY A 239 17.31 2.71 25.04
C GLY A 239 18.10 1.44 25.34
N LYS A 240 18.77 0.85 24.35
CA LYS A 240 19.69 -0.29 24.53
C LYS A 240 21.13 0.13 24.87
N ASN A 241 21.43 1.43 24.89
CA ASN A 241 22.72 2.03 25.25
C ASN A 241 23.94 1.52 24.45
N ASP A 242 23.77 1.17 23.17
CA ASP A 242 24.87 0.77 22.29
C ASP A 242 25.20 1.84 21.23
N PRO A 243 26.49 2.21 21.08
CA PRO A 243 26.91 3.25 20.14
C PRO A 243 26.66 2.86 18.68
N ILE A 244 26.64 1.56 18.37
CA ILE A 244 26.34 1.03 17.02
C ILE A 244 24.95 1.50 16.56
N PHE A 245 23.96 1.52 17.45
CA PHE A 245 22.61 1.92 17.07
C PHE A 245 22.47 3.42 16.80
N ALA A 246 23.32 4.27 17.41
CA ALA A 246 23.34 5.71 17.15
C ALA A 246 23.90 6.07 15.76
N SER A 247 24.77 5.24 15.19
CA SER A 247 25.31 5.45 13.83
C SER A 247 24.30 5.15 12.71
N VAL A 248 23.17 4.50 13.04
CA VAL A 248 22.19 3.96 12.10
C VAL A 248 20.90 4.81 12.06
N LEU A 249 20.92 6.03 12.60
CA LEU A 249 19.72 6.86 12.81
C LEU A 249 19.10 7.44 11.53
N GLU A 250 19.77 7.40 10.38
CA GLU A 250 19.17 7.75 9.09
C GLU A 250 18.29 6.59 8.60
N LEU A 251 17.02 6.86 8.26
CA LEU A 251 16.05 5.80 7.94
C LEU A 251 16.56 4.80 6.89
N HIS A 252 17.18 5.28 5.81
CA HIS A 252 17.68 4.41 4.75
C HIS A 252 18.82 3.51 5.24
N ARG A 253 19.72 4.03 6.12
CA ARG A 253 20.76 3.23 6.77
C ARG A 253 20.13 2.22 7.73
N THR A 254 19.10 2.64 8.49
CA THR A 254 18.32 1.74 9.35
C THR A 254 17.75 0.57 8.57
N ILE A 255 17.02 0.83 7.47
CA ILE A 255 16.40 -0.21 6.65
C ILE A 255 17.45 -1.20 6.14
N ILE A 256 18.55 -0.72 5.54
CA ILE A 256 19.57 -1.61 4.96
C ILE A 256 20.27 -2.42 6.07
N THR A 257 20.64 -1.76 7.17
CA THR A 257 21.39 -2.38 8.28
C THR A 257 20.55 -3.46 8.95
N TRP A 258 19.32 -3.12 9.32
CA TRP A 258 18.41 -4.04 10.01
C TRP A 258 17.87 -5.11 9.10
N HIS A 259 17.72 -4.85 7.79
CA HIS A 259 17.35 -5.90 6.84
C HIS A 259 18.41 -7.00 6.77
N ILE A 260 19.67 -6.60 6.57
CA ILE A 260 20.80 -7.54 6.56
C ILE A 260 20.93 -8.21 7.93
N ALA A 261 20.84 -7.46 9.03
CA ALA A 261 20.96 -8.03 10.38
C ALA A 261 19.84 -9.03 10.71
N THR A 262 18.60 -8.73 10.29
CA THR A 262 17.45 -9.64 10.44
C THR A 262 17.68 -10.92 9.64
N ASP A 263 18.21 -10.83 8.42
CA ASP A 263 18.53 -12.00 7.60
C ASP A 263 19.64 -12.85 8.22
N LEU A 264 20.71 -12.21 8.71
CA LEU A 264 21.79 -12.90 9.39
C LEU A 264 21.28 -13.61 10.64
N PHE A 265 20.50 -12.91 11.48
CA PHE A 265 19.89 -13.46 12.66
C PHE A 265 18.93 -14.61 12.31
N TYR A 266 18.12 -14.46 11.27
CA TYR A 266 17.16 -15.48 10.81
C TYR A 266 17.85 -16.78 10.37
N TYR A 267 19.03 -16.73 9.75
CA TYR A 267 19.73 -17.93 9.29
C TYR A 267 20.77 -18.48 10.28
N CYS A 268 21.16 -17.70 11.30
CA CYS A 268 22.10 -18.13 12.34
C CYS A 268 21.41 -18.60 13.63
N ASP A 269 20.12 -18.29 13.81
CA ASP A 269 19.32 -18.78 14.93
C ASP A 269 18.93 -20.25 14.71
N ASP A 270 19.74 -21.16 15.27
CA ASP A 270 19.59 -22.62 15.25
C ASP A 270 18.50 -23.12 16.23
N ASP A 271 17.84 -22.24 16.98
CA ASP A 271 16.81 -22.65 17.95
C ASP A 271 15.58 -23.22 17.23
N SER A 272 15.41 -24.54 17.40
CA SER A 272 14.33 -25.39 16.91
C SER A 272 13.04 -25.28 17.75
N SER A 273 12.91 -24.25 18.57
CA SER A 273 11.69 -23.98 19.33
C SER A 273 10.69 -23.24 18.45
N SER A 274 9.83 -24.00 17.76
CA SER A 274 8.54 -23.61 17.14
C SER A 274 8.54 -22.32 16.33
N GLU A 275 8.16 -22.39 15.06
CA GLU A 275 7.81 -21.24 14.20
C GLU A 275 7.11 -20.09 14.95
N LEU A 276 7.89 -19.18 15.54
CA LEU A 276 7.36 -18.01 16.22
C LEU A 276 6.82 -17.11 15.12
N ASP A 277 5.54 -16.76 15.19
CA ASP A 277 4.92 -15.88 14.21
C ASP A 277 5.71 -14.56 14.12
N GLU A 278 6.30 -14.09 15.21
CA GLU A 278 7.16 -12.91 15.27
C GLU A 278 8.37 -13.03 14.34
N ARG A 279 9.02 -14.21 14.26
CA ARG A 279 10.19 -14.44 13.39
C ARG A 279 9.79 -14.34 11.91
N LYS A 280 8.65 -14.94 11.53
CA LYS A 280 8.09 -14.84 10.17
C LYS A 280 7.65 -13.41 9.86
N ASN A 281 6.98 -12.74 10.79
CA ASN A 281 6.55 -11.35 10.69
C ASN A 281 7.73 -10.39 10.45
N CYS A 282 8.81 -10.54 11.24
CA CYS A 282 10.03 -9.75 11.07
C CYS A 282 10.62 -9.91 9.68
N LYS A 283 10.67 -11.15 9.17
CA LYS A 283 11.20 -11.43 7.84
C LYS A 283 10.38 -10.75 6.75
N VAL A 284 9.06 -10.87 6.83
CA VAL A 284 8.10 -10.26 5.89
C VAL A 284 8.21 -8.74 5.88
N MET A 285 8.22 -8.10 7.06
CA MET A 285 8.34 -6.65 7.17
C MET A 285 9.70 -6.15 6.68
N SER A 286 10.78 -6.85 7.03
CA SER A 286 12.14 -6.55 6.58
C SER A 286 12.26 -6.59 5.06
N ASP A 287 11.76 -7.66 4.42
CA ASP A 287 11.79 -7.82 2.95
C ASP A 287 10.90 -6.78 2.24
N TYR A 288 9.77 -6.39 2.86
CA TYR A 288 8.89 -5.32 2.35
C TYR A 288 9.57 -3.95 2.40
N MET A 289 10.15 -3.57 3.54
CA MET A 289 10.85 -2.29 3.69
C MET A 289 12.07 -2.19 2.77
N PHE A 290 12.77 -3.31 2.55
CA PHE A 290 13.85 -3.37 1.57
C PHE A 290 13.35 -3.24 0.12
N TYR A 291 12.23 -3.89 -0.23
CA TYR A 291 11.56 -3.69 -1.52
C TYR A 291 11.22 -2.21 -1.74
N LEU A 292 10.63 -1.54 -0.75
CA LEU A 292 10.31 -0.12 -0.85
C LEU A 292 11.57 0.73 -1.09
N LEU A 293 12.69 0.41 -0.46
CA LEU A 293 13.95 1.12 -0.65
C LEU A 293 14.52 0.95 -2.06
N VAL A 294 14.38 -0.23 -2.66
CA VAL A 294 14.95 -0.56 -3.98
C VAL A 294 14.05 -0.13 -5.14
N LYS A 295 12.76 -0.46 -5.06
CA LYS A 295 11.77 -0.28 -6.15
C LYS A 295 10.90 0.96 -5.97
N GLN A 296 10.46 1.22 -4.75
CA GLN A 296 9.43 2.22 -4.46
C GLN A 296 9.96 3.38 -3.60
N ARG A 297 11.21 3.80 -3.85
CA ARG A 297 11.94 4.81 -3.05
C ARG A 297 11.21 6.14 -2.90
N GLN A 298 10.30 6.45 -3.83
CA GLN A 298 9.51 7.68 -3.80
C GLN A 298 8.50 7.70 -2.63
N MET A 299 8.20 6.53 -2.04
CA MET A 299 7.36 6.39 -0.86
C MET A 299 8.14 6.43 0.47
N LEU A 300 9.48 6.56 0.42
CA LEU A 300 10.29 6.75 1.62
C LEU A 300 10.77 8.21 1.70
N PRO A 301 10.95 8.76 2.91
CA PRO A 301 11.58 10.07 3.06
C PRO A 301 12.98 10.02 2.45
N VAL A 302 13.19 10.87 1.45
CA VAL A 302 14.33 10.82 0.52
C VAL A 302 15.65 10.92 1.28
N GLY A 303 16.54 9.94 1.08
CA GLY A 303 17.92 9.93 1.59
C GLY A 303 18.87 9.26 0.61
N ALA A 304 20.16 9.17 0.94
CA ALA A 304 21.22 8.56 0.12
C ALA A 304 21.15 7.01 0.01
N GLY A 305 19.96 6.43 0.17
CA GLY A 305 19.72 4.98 0.30
C GLY A 305 20.35 4.13 -0.80
N LEU A 306 20.27 4.55 -2.06
CA LEU A 306 20.85 3.80 -3.18
C LEU A 306 22.39 3.85 -3.20
N ILE A 307 22.99 4.93 -2.73
CA ILE A 307 24.46 5.06 -2.64
C ILE A 307 24.96 4.12 -1.56
N THR A 308 24.39 4.23 -0.36
CA THR A 308 24.65 3.34 0.78
C THR A 308 24.43 1.87 0.39
N LEU A 309 23.33 1.56 -0.30
CA LEU A 309 23.04 0.20 -0.74
C LEU A 309 24.08 -0.30 -1.75
N ARG A 310 24.41 0.51 -2.76
CA ARG A 310 25.41 0.18 -3.77
C ARG A 310 26.73 -0.19 -3.10
N ASP A 311 27.22 0.66 -2.21
CA ASP A 311 28.52 0.46 -1.56
C ASP A 311 28.51 -0.75 -0.64
N THR A 312 27.38 -1.01 0.03
CA THR A 312 27.15 -2.23 0.82
C THR A 312 27.15 -3.49 -0.04
N VAL A 313 26.55 -3.44 -1.24
CA VAL A 313 26.55 -4.56 -2.20
C VAL A 313 27.94 -4.83 -2.75
N ILE A 314 28.70 -3.77 -3.06
CA ILE A 314 30.10 -3.87 -3.51
C ILE A 314 30.92 -4.59 -2.44
N GLU A 315 30.88 -4.09 -1.19
CA GLU A 315 31.62 -4.67 -0.08
C GLU A 315 31.21 -6.14 0.15
N ALA A 316 29.93 -6.47 0.09
CA ALA A 316 29.45 -7.84 0.28
C ALA A 316 29.95 -8.78 -0.84
N LYS A 317 29.86 -8.37 -2.10
CA LYS A 317 30.27 -9.20 -3.24
C LYS A 317 31.77 -9.48 -3.26
N ASP A 318 32.58 -8.47 -2.97
CA ASP A 318 34.04 -8.63 -2.94
C ASP A 318 34.48 -9.67 -1.88
N ASN A 319 33.71 -9.80 -0.80
CA ASN A 319 33.99 -10.74 0.29
C ASN A 319 33.36 -12.14 0.11
N ILE A 320 32.23 -12.28 -0.59
CA ILE A 320 31.58 -13.59 -0.80
C ILE A 320 32.30 -14.44 -1.85
N ALA A 321 33.02 -13.81 -2.79
CA ALA A 321 33.90 -14.38 -3.84
C ALA A 321 33.28 -15.41 -4.82
N VAL A 322 32.28 -16.20 -4.42
CA VAL A 322 31.62 -17.24 -5.24
C VAL A 322 30.10 -17.08 -5.12
N PRO A 323 29.35 -17.00 -6.23
CA PRO A 323 27.89 -17.01 -6.20
C PRO A 323 27.40 -18.34 -5.62
N GLN A 324 26.73 -18.30 -4.47
CA GLN A 324 26.13 -19.47 -3.83
C GLN A 324 24.62 -19.42 -3.93
N ASP A 325 24.03 -20.57 -4.24
CA ASP A 325 22.58 -20.71 -4.36
C ASP A 325 21.91 -20.89 -2.97
N ASN A 326 22.68 -21.20 -1.90
CA ASN A 326 22.17 -21.37 -0.53
C ASN A 326 22.33 -20.10 0.32
N LEU A 327 21.21 -19.44 0.64
CA LEU A 327 21.17 -18.19 1.42
C LEU A 327 21.73 -18.34 2.84
N ALA A 328 21.54 -19.50 3.48
CA ALA A 328 22.09 -19.75 4.82
C ALA A 328 23.62 -19.81 4.83
N GLU A 329 24.24 -20.26 3.74
CA GLU A 329 25.70 -20.30 3.60
C GLU A 329 26.28 -18.91 3.34
N VAL A 330 25.62 -18.12 2.49
CA VAL A 330 25.96 -16.72 2.24
C VAL A 330 25.89 -15.92 3.54
N SER A 331 24.80 -16.08 4.30
CA SER A 331 24.63 -15.47 5.61
C SER A 331 25.78 -15.81 6.56
N ARG A 332 26.12 -17.11 6.70
CA ARG A 332 27.24 -17.56 7.55
C ARG A 332 28.59 -16.98 7.13
N LYS A 333 28.85 -16.82 5.83
CA LYS A 333 30.09 -16.18 5.33
C LYS A 333 30.14 -14.69 5.65
N LEU A 334 29.06 -13.97 5.42
CA LEU A 334 28.96 -12.54 5.76
C LEU A 334 29.11 -12.31 7.27
N PHE A 335 28.46 -13.15 8.08
CA PHE A 335 28.56 -13.06 9.53
C PHE A 335 29.99 -13.27 10.04
N LYS A 336 30.74 -14.23 9.45
CA LYS A 336 32.16 -14.44 9.75
C LYS A 336 33.03 -13.23 9.36
N TYR A 337 32.76 -12.59 8.22
CA TYR A 337 33.48 -11.38 7.82
C TYR A 337 33.26 -10.22 8.79
N GLY A 338 32.01 -9.99 9.21
CA GLY A 338 31.72 -8.89 10.12
C GLY A 338 32.25 -9.07 11.55
N THR A 339 32.56 -10.30 11.95
CA THR A 339 33.13 -10.60 13.28
C THR A 339 34.64 -10.43 13.35
N THR A 340 35.35 -10.42 12.22
CA THR A 340 36.83 -10.26 12.19
C THR A 340 37.28 -8.80 12.17
N LYS A 341 36.43 -7.87 11.74
CA LYS A 341 36.75 -6.43 11.66
C LYS A 341 36.54 -5.79 13.04
N THR A 342 37.52 -5.05 13.57
CA THR A 342 37.40 -4.43 14.91
C THR A 342 36.79 -3.03 14.83
N ILE A 343 36.06 -2.62 15.89
CA ILE A 343 35.38 -1.31 15.97
C ILE A 343 36.37 -0.14 15.79
N HIS A 344 37.64 -0.32 16.19
CA HIS A 344 38.70 0.69 16.06
C HIS A 344 39.19 0.90 14.61
N GLU A 345 39.10 -0.10 13.74
CA GLU A 345 39.50 0.04 12.32
C GLU A 345 38.42 0.75 11.47
N VAL A 346 37.20 0.86 11.98
CA VAL A 346 36.04 1.47 11.26
C VAL A 346 35.78 2.91 11.71
N SER A 347 36.34 3.32 12.86
CA SER A 347 36.17 4.66 13.43
C SER A 347 36.83 5.79 12.60
N GLU A 348 37.68 5.46 11.62
CA GLU A 348 38.43 6.46 10.85
C GLU A 348 37.96 6.64 9.39
N MET A 349 36.84 6.05 8.96
CA MET A 349 36.31 6.32 7.62
C MET A 349 34.82 6.59 7.61
N GLU A 350 34.47 7.72 6.98
CA GLU A 350 33.16 8.07 6.41
C GLU A 350 32.72 7.02 5.37
N ASN A 351 32.59 5.75 5.76
CA ASN A 351 32.19 4.70 4.84
C ASN A 351 30.68 4.81 4.60
N THR A 352 30.33 4.99 3.33
CA THR A 352 28.97 4.96 2.81
C THR A 352 28.32 3.58 3.00
N SER A 353 29.10 2.49 3.03
CA SER A 353 28.61 1.12 3.30
C SER A 353 28.17 0.92 4.76
N VAL A 354 27.11 0.13 4.96
CA VAL A 354 26.61 -0.27 6.29
C VAL A 354 26.79 -1.76 6.59
N LEU A 355 27.54 -2.50 5.77
CA LEU A 355 27.68 -3.97 5.94
C LEU A 355 28.26 -4.35 7.30
N PHE A 356 29.33 -3.66 7.71
CA PHE A 356 29.94 -3.88 9.03
C PHE A 356 28.95 -3.64 10.17
N HIS A 357 28.20 -2.53 10.12
CA HIS A 357 27.17 -2.22 11.11
C HIS A 357 26.11 -3.31 11.16
N ALA A 358 25.67 -3.82 10.01
CA ALA A 358 24.66 -4.89 9.94
C ALA A 358 25.15 -6.19 10.61
N CYS A 359 26.39 -6.60 10.33
CA CYS A 359 26.96 -7.78 10.97
C CYS A 359 27.17 -7.58 12.48
N ALA A 360 27.60 -6.38 12.90
CA ALA A 360 27.75 -6.05 14.31
C ALA A 360 26.40 -6.07 15.05
N VAL A 361 25.33 -5.55 14.43
CA VAL A 361 23.97 -5.62 14.96
C VAL A 361 23.50 -7.07 15.06
N ALA A 362 23.71 -7.90 14.02
CA ALA A 362 23.36 -9.32 14.06
C ALA A 362 24.09 -10.05 15.20
N LYS A 363 25.38 -9.75 15.40
CA LYS A 363 26.17 -10.31 16.51
C LYS A 363 25.60 -9.90 17.86
N LEU A 364 25.25 -8.62 18.03
CA LEU A 364 24.62 -8.14 19.26
C LEU A 364 23.28 -8.82 19.55
N LEU A 365 22.46 -9.08 18.53
CA LEU A 365 21.19 -9.80 18.67
C LEU A 365 21.43 -11.21 19.24
N ILE A 366 22.43 -11.92 18.70
CA ILE A 366 22.79 -13.28 19.13
C ILE A 366 23.44 -13.27 20.53
N ASP A 367 24.48 -12.46 20.73
CA ASP A 367 25.27 -12.43 21.97
C ASP A 367 24.42 -12.01 23.18
N ARG A 368 23.49 -11.06 22.99
CA ARG A 368 22.60 -10.58 24.05
C ARG A 368 21.27 -11.35 24.13
N LYS A 369 21.07 -12.36 23.27
CA LYS A 369 19.83 -13.14 23.17
C LYS A 369 18.59 -12.24 23.09
N LEU A 370 18.66 -11.21 22.25
CA LEU A 370 17.52 -10.32 22.03
C LEU A 370 16.41 -11.11 21.34
N THR A 371 15.16 -10.87 21.76
CA THR A 371 14.00 -11.62 21.27
C THR A 371 13.57 -11.16 19.89
N TRP A 372 12.95 -12.06 19.12
CA TRP A 372 12.25 -11.72 17.87
C TRP A 372 11.19 -10.64 18.09
N LYS A 373 10.61 -10.55 19.29
CA LYS A 373 9.66 -9.48 19.65
C LYS A 373 10.27 -8.08 19.57
N PHE A 374 11.52 -7.90 20.01
CA PHE A 374 12.21 -6.61 19.89
C PHE A 374 12.42 -6.20 18.43
N VAL A 375 12.76 -7.16 17.57
CA VAL A 375 12.94 -6.93 16.12
C VAL A 375 11.60 -6.62 15.46
N GLU A 376 10.51 -7.27 15.90
CA GLU A 376 9.15 -7.01 15.43
C GLU A 376 8.73 -5.58 15.76
N ASP A 377 8.90 -5.17 17.03
CA ASP A 377 8.57 -3.82 17.48
C ASP A 377 9.39 -2.77 16.72
N LEU A 378 10.68 -3.03 16.46
CA LEU A 378 11.51 -2.16 15.65
C LEU A 378 10.98 -2.00 14.22
N TRP A 379 10.65 -3.09 13.53
CA TRP A 379 10.15 -3.02 12.16
C TRP A 379 8.80 -2.31 12.06
N ILE A 380 7.93 -2.50 13.05
CA ILE A 380 6.67 -1.76 13.17
C ILE A 380 6.93 -0.26 13.35
N GLU A 381 7.87 0.14 14.20
CA GLU A 381 8.26 1.55 14.36
C GLU A 381 8.83 2.15 13.07
N VAL A 382 9.72 1.42 12.38
CA VAL A 382 10.33 1.85 11.12
C VAL A 382 9.28 2.02 10.02
N MET A 383 8.33 1.08 9.91
CA MET A 383 7.23 1.16 8.93
C MET A 383 6.27 2.30 9.25
N ASN A 384 5.90 2.47 10.52
CA ASN A 384 5.05 3.56 10.99
C ASN A 384 5.67 4.93 10.72
N TYR A 385 6.98 5.08 10.93
CA TYR A 385 7.69 6.30 10.60
C TYR A 385 7.74 6.54 9.09
N ALA A 386 8.04 5.50 8.31
CA ALA A 386 8.08 5.59 6.85
C ALA A 386 6.73 6.00 6.25
N SER A 387 5.62 5.43 6.74
CA SER A 387 4.26 5.80 6.29
C SER A 387 3.91 7.23 6.67
N ALA A 388 4.26 7.69 7.87
CA ALA A 388 3.96 9.04 8.33
C ALA A 388 4.76 10.12 7.57
N GLN A 389 5.99 9.81 7.17
CA GLN A 389 6.89 10.73 6.46
C GLN A 389 6.76 10.66 4.94
N CYS A 390 6.10 9.63 4.41
CA CYS A 390 5.77 9.55 3.00
C CYS A 390 4.84 10.70 2.62
N ARG A 391 5.13 11.36 1.50
CA ARG A 391 4.30 12.48 1.03
C ARG A 391 2.95 11.98 0.55
N VAL A 392 1.89 12.71 0.88
CA VAL A 392 0.51 12.35 0.50
C VAL A 392 0.33 12.20 -1.02
N ASP A 393 1.02 13.02 -1.82
CA ASP A 393 0.99 12.92 -3.28
C ASP A 393 1.62 11.62 -3.80
N ARG A 394 2.57 11.04 -3.07
CA ARG A 394 3.21 9.75 -3.42
C ARG A 394 2.30 8.57 -3.06
N HIS A 395 1.63 8.62 -1.92
CA HIS A 395 0.54 7.67 -1.61
C HIS A 395 -0.53 7.70 -2.70
N ALA A 396 -0.98 8.90 -3.10
CA ALA A 396 -1.96 9.05 -4.16
C ALA A 396 -1.42 8.56 -5.51
N HIS A 397 -0.18 8.91 -5.89
CA HIS A 397 0.42 8.44 -7.15
C HIS A 397 0.46 6.91 -7.26
N GLN A 398 0.78 6.24 -6.15
CA GLN A 398 0.91 4.79 -6.14
C GLN A 398 -0.40 4.05 -6.37
N LEU A 399 -1.55 4.66 -6.05
CA LEU A 399 -2.86 4.04 -6.28
C LEU A 399 -3.08 3.64 -7.74
N ARG A 400 -2.38 4.28 -8.71
CA ARG A 400 -2.42 3.89 -10.13
C ARG A 400 -2.01 2.44 -10.39
N GLU A 401 -1.08 1.93 -9.58
CA GLU A 401 -0.54 0.58 -9.70
C GLU A 401 -1.12 -0.40 -8.67
N GLY A 402 -2.07 0.08 -7.85
CA GLY A 402 -2.61 -0.61 -6.69
C GLY A 402 -2.08 -0.01 -5.37
N PRO A 403 -2.89 -0.01 -4.30
CA PRO A 403 -2.47 0.53 -3.02
C PRO A 403 -1.38 -0.34 -2.39
N GLU A 404 -0.20 0.24 -2.15
CA GLU A 404 0.84 -0.40 -1.35
C GLU A 404 0.40 -0.54 0.12
N PHE A 405 0.88 -1.56 0.82
CA PHE A 405 0.55 -1.76 2.24
C PHE A 405 0.88 -0.52 3.09
N LEU A 406 1.95 0.19 2.78
CA LEU A 406 2.33 1.44 3.45
C LEU A 406 1.22 2.52 3.40
N SER A 407 0.43 2.58 2.32
CA SER A 407 -0.71 3.50 2.20
C SER A 407 -1.86 3.15 3.15
N HIS A 408 -2.04 1.86 3.44
CA HIS A 408 -3.02 1.39 4.42
C HIS A 408 -2.59 1.79 5.83
N VAL A 409 -1.31 1.61 6.17
CA VAL A 409 -0.73 2.05 7.46
C VAL A 409 -0.85 3.57 7.61
N TRP A 410 -0.57 4.34 6.56
CA TRP A 410 -0.72 5.80 6.56
C TRP A 410 -2.17 6.24 6.83
N LEU A 411 -3.14 5.68 6.12
CA LEU A 411 -4.55 6.03 6.32
C LEU A 411 -5.05 5.61 7.71
N LEU A 412 -4.54 4.48 8.22
CA LEU A 412 -4.78 4.04 9.59
C LEU A 412 -4.29 5.05 10.62
N GLN A 413 -3.06 5.53 10.46
CA GLN A 413 -2.50 6.59 11.31
C GLN A 413 -3.31 7.89 11.24
N ALA A 414 -3.87 8.22 10.07
CA ALA A 414 -4.69 9.42 9.88
C ALA A 414 -5.94 9.40 10.77
N HIS A 415 -6.72 8.32 10.73
CA HIS A 415 -7.94 8.21 11.54
C HIS A 415 -7.65 8.04 13.02
N LEU A 416 -6.52 7.45 13.39
CA LEU A 416 -6.07 7.37 14.79
C LEU A 416 -5.53 8.72 15.32
N GLY A 417 -5.47 9.76 14.50
CA GLY A 417 -5.02 11.10 14.88
C GLY A 417 -3.50 11.20 15.09
N LEU A 418 -2.73 10.24 14.59
CA LEU A 418 -1.29 10.08 14.81
C LEU A 418 -0.42 10.87 13.81
N LEU A 419 -1.04 11.41 12.77
CA LEU A 419 -0.39 12.21 11.73
C LEU A 419 -0.54 13.69 12.03
N GLU A 420 0.60 14.38 12.19
CA GLU A 420 0.63 15.83 12.45
C GLU A 420 -0.05 16.63 11.33
N GLN A 421 0.09 16.18 10.08
CA GLN A 421 -0.58 16.74 8.90
C GLN A 421 -2.12 16.78 8.97
N PHE A 422 -2.73 16.00 9.89
CA PHE A 422 -4.19 15.96 10.11
C PHE A 422 -4.58 16.39 11.55
N GLN A 423 -3.66 16.97 12.32
CA GLN A 423 -3.97 17.54 13.63
C GLN A 423 -4.55 18.95 13.47
N ILE A 424 -5.83 19.11 13.83
CA ILE A 424 -6.45 20.43 13.93
C ILE A 424 -5.99 21.03 15.25
N ILE A 425 -5.05 21.97 15.20
CA ILE A 425 -4.71 22.80 16.37
C ILE A 425 -5.88 23.77 16.56
N PRO A 426 -6.63 23.71 17.68
CA PRO A 426 -7.61 24.75 17.95
C PRO A 426 -6.87 26.08 18.06
N ARG A 427 -7.26 27.06 17.24
CA ARG A 427 -6.75 28.43 17.36
C ARG A 427 -6.91 28.85 18.81
N GLN A 428 -5.80 29.09 19.51
CA GLN A 428 -5.84 29.75 20.81
C GLN A 428 -6.61 31.05 20.63
N ALA A 429 -7.73 31.18 21.33
CA ALA A 429 -8.42 32.45 21.45
C ALA A 429 -7.42 33.42 22.07
N SER A 430 -6.96 34.39 21.28
CA SER A 430 -6.23 35.54 21.79
C SER A 430 -7.13 36.23 22.80
N VAL A 431 -6.72 36.18 24.06
CA VAL A 431 -7.34 36.90 25.19
C VAL A 431 -7.30 38.40 24.95
#